data_AF-A0A944SAC9-F1
#
_entry.id   AF-A0A944SAC9-F1
#
_cell.length_a   1.000
_cell.length_b   1.000
_cell.length_c   1.000
_cell.angle_alpha   90.00
_cell.angle_beta   90.00
_cell.angle_gamma   90.00
#
_symmetry.space_group_name_H-M   'P 1'
#
loop_
_entity.id
_entity.type
_entity.pdbx_description
1 polymer ?
#
loop_
_entity_poly.entity_id
_entity_poly.type
_entity_poly.pdbx_seq_one_letter_code
_entity_poly.pdbx_strand_id
1 'polypeptide(L)'
;MVKVTKQKIGESEIVCHDCGKTMAEGDMCVPYDVAKKTFYKCDKCFVKDDSLRNYQETEVYSRIVGYIRPVKQWNVGKTAEYADRKEYCVEA
;
A
#
# COMPACT_ATOMS: atom_id res chain seq x y z
N MET A 1 5.25 -4.27 -20.01
CA MET A 1 3.86 -4.68 -20.30
C MET A 1 3.79 -6.19 -20.29
N VAL A 2 2.92 -6.77 -19.46
CA VAL A 2 2.73 -8.22 -19.37
C VAL A 2 1.36 -8.53 -19.98
N LYS A 3 1.30 -9.55 -20.84
CA LYS A 3 0.01 -10.08 -21.28
C LYS A 3 -0.64 -10.76 -20.09
N VAL A 4 -1.90 -10.43 -19.82
CA VAL A 4 -2.69 -11.12 -18.80
C VAL A 4 -2.81 -12.58 -19.22
N THR A 5 -2.03 -13.45 -18.59
CA THR A 5 -2.04 -14.90 -18.85
C THR A 5 -2.81 -15.61 -17.75
N LYS A 6 -3.56 -16.65 -18.12
CA LYS A 6 -4.28 -17.52 -17.18
C LYS A 6 -3.42 -18.15 -16.08
N GLN A 7 -2.09 -18.13 -16.21
CA GLN A 7 -1.18 -18.74 -15.23
C GLN A 7 -1.02 -17.91 -13.94
N LYS A 8 -1.60 -16.70 -13.87
CA LYS A 8 -1.86 -15.98 -12.60
C LYS A 8 -3.32 -16.09 -12.16
N ILE A 9 -4.06 -17.13 -12.57
CA ILE A 9 -5.42 -17.42 -12.08
C ILE A 9 -5.32 -18.21 -10.77
N GLY A 10 -4.99 -17.47 -9.72
CA GLY A 10 -5.52 -17.71 -8.39
C GLY A 10 -6.51 -16.59 -8.09
N GLU A 11 -7.74 -16.74 -8.61
CA GLU A 11 -9.00 -16.08 -8.22
C GLU A 11 -9.18 -14.55 -8.10
N SER A 12 -8.21 -13.68 -8.39
CA SER A 12 -8.47 -12.22 -8.38
C SER A 12 -8.37 -11.56 -9.77
N GLU A 13 -9.47 -10.93 -10.19
CA GLU A 13 -9.58 -10.13 -11.41
C GLU A 13 -8.54 -8.98 -11.42
N ILE A 14 -7.70 -8.91 -12.46
CA ILE A 14 -6.68 -7.85 -12.59
C ILE A 14 -7.37 -6.57 -13.05
N VAL A 15 -7.43 -5.58 -12.16
CA VAL A 15 -8.04 -4.26 -12.41
C VAL A 15 -6.96 -3.20 -12.53
N CYS A 16 -7.11 -2.30 -13.50
CA CYS A 16 -6.25 -1.13 -13.61
C CYS A 16 -6.52 -0.10 -12.50
N HIS A 17 -5.46 0.37 -11.83
CA HIS A 17 -5.42 1.38 -10.78
C HIS A 17 -5.94 2.75 -11.23
N ASP A 18 -5.70 3.12 -12.49
CA ASP A 18 -6.08 4.44 -13.01
C ASP A 18 -7.38 4.44 -13.83
N CYS A 19 -7.71 3.36 -14.56
CA CYS A 19 -8.94 3.25 -15.36
C CYS A 19 -10.06 2.41 -14.73
N GLY A 20 -9.78 1.62 -13.70
CA GLY A 20 -10.77 0.72 -13.08
C GLY A 20 -11.27 -0.41 -13.98
N LYS A 21 -10.67 -0.62 -15.16
CA LYS A 21 -11.08 -1.67 -16.09
C LYS A 21 -10.50 -3.01 -15.66
N THR A 22 -11.35 -4.04 -15.63
CA THR A 22 -10.94 -5.45 -15.54
C THR A 22 -10.28 -5.85 -16.85
N MET A 23 -9.08 -6.41 -16.77
CA MET A 23 -8.33 -6.90 -17.92
C MET A 23 -8.79 -8.31 -18.29
N ALA A 24 -9.13 -8.54 -19.56
CA ALA A 24 -9.44 -9.87 -20.05
C ALA A 24 -8.16 -10.64 -20.41
N GLU A 25 -8.28 -11.95 -20.62
CA GLU A 25 -7.13 -12.77 -21.03
C GLU A 25 -6.53 -12.27 -22.35
N GLY A 26 -5.23 -12.00 -22.34
CA GLY A 26 -4.51 -11.46 -23.49
C GLY A 26 -4.38 -9.94 -23.52
N ASP A 27 -5.08 -9.20 -22.67
CA ASP A 27 -4.90 -7.75 -22.55
C ASP A 27 -3.54 -7.40 -21.94
N MET A 28 -3.01 -6.25 -22.36
CA MET A 28 -1.71 -5.78 -21.90
C MET A 28 -1.88 -4.89 -20.66
N CYS A 29 -1.30 -5.32 -19.55
CA CYS A 29 -1.27 -4.56 -18.31
C CYS A 29 0.16 -4.35 -17.77
N VAL A 30 0.30 -3.38 -16.87
CA VAL A 30 1.55 -3.03 -16.21
C VAL A 30 1.36 -3.14 -14.69
N PRO A 31 2.02 -4.08 -13.99
CA PRO A 31 1.93 -4.22 -12.53
C PRO A 31 2.78 -3.17 -11.77
N TYR A 32 2.34 -2.81 -10.57
CA TYR A 32 3.02 -1.96 -9.58
C TYR A 32 2.96 -2.63 -8.20
N ASP A 33 4.08 -3.04 -7.63
CA ASP A 33 4.10 -3.64 -6.29
C ASP A 33 4.41 -2.56 -5.23
N VAL A 34 3.49 -2.29 -4.29
CA VAL A 34 3.74 -1.35 -3.17
C VAL A 34 3.34 -1.95 -1.81
N ALA A 35 4.17 -1.73 -0.79
CA ALA A 35 4.17 -2.45 0.49
C ALA A 35 4.32 -3.98 0.31
N LYS A 36 3.17 -4.66 0.26
CA LYS A 36 3.02 -6.11 0.11
C LYS A 36 1.90 -6.43 -0.89
N LYS A 37 1.59 -5.50 -1.80
CA LYS A 37 0.41 -5.53 -2.69
C LYS A 37 0.82 -5.24 -4.11
N THR A 38 0.22 -5.95 -5.06
CA THR A 38 0.38 -5.69 -6.50
C THR A 38 -0.84 -4.94 -7.01
N PHE A 39 -0.63 -3.70 -7.45
CA PHE A 39 -1.53 -2.90 -8.25
C PHE A 39 -1.25 -3.16 -9.74
N TYR A 40 -2.18 -2.85 -10.62
CA TYR A 40 -1.99 -3.04 -12.07
C TYR A 40 -2.48 -1.83 -12.83
N LYS A 41 -2.04 -1.62 -14.07
CA LYS A 41 -2.46 -0.51 -14.93
C LYS A 41 -2.69 -0.97 -16.36
N CYS A 42 -3.69 -0.41 -17.02
CA CYS A 42 -4.05 -0.69 -18.40
C CYS A 42 -3.13 0.05 -19.37
N ASP A 43 -2.83 -0.55 -20.52
CA ASP A 43 -1.98 0.07 -21.56
C ASP A 43 -2.42 1.50 -21.92
N LYS A 44 -3.73 1.72 -22.06
CA LYS A 44 -4.31 3.05 -22.34
C LYS A 44 -4.08 4.08 -21.24
N CYS A 45 -4.09 3.67 -19.96
CA CYS A 45 -3.80 4.60 -18.86
C CYS A 45 -2.32 4.80 -18.68
N PHE A 46 -1.52 3.75 -18.87
CA PHE A 46 -0.07 3.84 -18.90
C PHE A 46 0.42 4.85 -19.94
N VAL A 47 -0.16 4.83 -21.15
CA VAL A 47 0.15 5.79 -22.22
C VAL A 47 -0.32 7.21 -21.89
N LYS A 48 -1.38 7.39 -21.06
CA LYS A 48 -1.93 8.71 -20.69
C LYS A 48 -1.18 9.38 -19.53
N ASP A 49 -0.86 8.62 -18.50
CA ASP A 49 -0.04 9.04 -17.37
C ASP A 49 0.61 7.78 -16.83
N ASP A 50 1.93 7.69 -16.79
CA ASP A 50 2.62 6.48 -16.35
C ASP A 50 2.50 6.32 -14.82
N SER A 51 2.47 7.41 -14.04
CA SER A 51 2.58 7.35 -12.58
C SER A 51 1.43 6.59 -11.93
N LEU A 52 1.74 5.81 -10.87
CA LEU A 52 0.72 5.27 -9.98
C LEU A 52 0.18 6.45 -9.17
N ARG A 53 -0.77 7.19 -9.76
CA ARG A 53 -1.24 8.41 -9.12
C ARG A 53 -1.75 8.06 -7.74
N ASN A 54 -1.09 8.72 -6.81
CA ASN A 54 -1.44 8.88 -5.42
C ASN A 54 -1.33 7.65 -4.50
N TYR A 55 -0.37 6.75 -4.74
CA TYR A 55 0.02 5.79 -3.70
C TYR A 55 1.43 6.03 -3.18
N GLN A 56 1.51 6.40 -1.90
CA GLN A 56 2.74 6.37 -1.12
C GLN A 56 2.45 5.71 0.22
N GLU A 57 3.36 4.83 0.64
CA GLU A 57 3.30 4.30 1.99
C GLU A 57 3.68 5.39 2.99
N THR A 58 2.74 5.73 3.87
CA THR A 58 2.92 6.79 4.84
C THR A 58 3.92 6.40 5.93
N GLU A 59 4.76 7.36 6.33
CA GLU A 59 5.67 7.20 7.46
C GLU A 59 5.04 7.76 8.74
N VAL A 60 4.99 6.92 9.79
CA VAL A 60 4.33 7.25 11.05
C VAL A 60 5.36 7.59 12.09
N TYR A 61 5.16 8.70 12.77
CA TYR A 61 6.07 9.23 13.76
C TYR A 61 5.37 9.36 15.12
N SER A 62 6.12 9.14 16.19
CA SER A 62 5.65 9.27 17.57
C SER A 62 6.63 10.07 18.42
N ARG A 63 6.11 10.86 19.35
CA ARG A 63 6.94 11.65 20.27
C ARG A 63 7.44 10.76 21.41
N ILE A 64 8.76 10.72 21.60
CA ILE A 64 9.45 9.98 22.65
C ILE A 64 10.42 10.92 23.36
N VAL A 65 10.23 11.12 24.67
CA VAL A 65 11.13 11.93 25.53
C VAL A 65 11.52 13.27 24.88
N GLY A 66 10.54 13.98 24.31
CA GLY A 66 10.71 15.34 23.80
C GLY A 66 11.02 15.49 22.30
N TYR A 67 11.33 14.41 21.56
CA TYR A 67 11.55 14.48 20.11
C TYR A 67 10.69 13.46 19.34
N ILE A 68 10.60 13.64 18.02
CA ILE A 68 9.78 12.83 17.13
C ILE A 68 10.62 11.66 16.57
N ARG A 69 10.16 10.42 16.70
CA ARG A 69 10.82 9.19 16.22
C ARG A 69 9.88 8.35 15.34
N PRO A 70 10.35 7.76 14.22
CA PRO A 70 9.54 6.85 13.42
C PRO A 70 9.06 5.64 14.24
N VAL A 71 7.78 5.31 14.13
CA VAL A 71 7.16 4.15 14.79
C VAL A 71 7.69 2.85 14.21
N LYS A 72 8.05 2.84 12.92
CA LYS A 72 8.75 1.72 12.28
C LYS A 72 10.09 1.37 12.96
N GLN A 73 10.63 2.24 13.82
CA GLN A 73 11.92 2.10 14.50
C GLN A 73 11.79 1.81 16.02
N TRP A 74 10.63 1.34 16.47
CA TRP A 74 10.47 0.93 17.86
C TRP A 74 11.20 -0.39 18.11
N ASN A 75 11.97 -0.44 19.20
CA ASN A 75 12.53 -1.70 19.67
C ASN A 75 11.44 -2.50 20.41
N VAL A 76 11.70 -3.77 20.68
CA VAL A 76 10.76 -4.66 21.38
C VAL A 76 10.29 -4.05 22.71
N GLY A 77 11.21 -3.44 23.46
CA GLY A 77 10.91 -2.77 24.71
C GLY A 77 9.99 -1.55 24.57
N LYS A 78 10.14 -0.72 23.53
CA LYS A 78 9.24 0.40 23.27
C LYS A 78 7.88 -0.04 22.77
N THR A 79 7.81 -1.12 22.00
CA THR A 79 6.54 -1.74 21.63
C THR A 79 5.80 -2.25 22.86
N ALA A 80 6.51 -2.92 23.79
CA ALA A 80 5.94 -3.38 25.06
C ALA A 80 5.55 -2.21 25.98
N GLU A 81 6.45 -1.25 26.21
CA GLU A 81 6.19 -0.05 27.00
C GLU A 81 4.98 0.73 26.46
N TYR A 82 4.87 0.87 25.14
CA TYR A 82 3.71 1.51 24.52
C TYR A 82 2.42 0.75 24.79
N ALA A 83 2.47 -0.59 24.80
CA ALA A 83 1.31 -1.43 25.13
C ALA A 83 0.86 -1.29 26.60
N ASP A 84 1.79 -0.99 27.52
CA ASP A 84 1.49 -0.83 28.96
C ASP A 84 0.94 0.56 29.33
N ARG A 85 1.01 1.55 28.42
CA ARG A 85 0.57 2.93 28.69
C ARG A 85 -0.95 3.00 28.90
N LYS A 86 -1.36 3.75 29.93
CA LYS A 86 -2.77 4.07 30.20
C LYS A 86 -3.01 5.56 30.05
N GLU A 87 -4.04 5.91 29.29
CA GLU A 87 -4.49 7.29 29.15
C GLU A 87 -5.29 7.71 30.39
N TYR A 88 -5.16 8.97 30.81
CA TYR A 88 -5.94 9.51 31.91
C TYR A 88 -7.38 9.77 31.44
N CYS A 89 -8.36 9.16 32.11
CA CYS A 89 -9.78 9.45 31.90
C CYS A 89 -10.23 10.47 32.92
N VAL A 90 -10.74 11.62 32.47
CA VAL A 90 -11.43 12.58 33.33
C VAL A 90 -12.88 12.10 33.48
N GLU A 91 -13.36 11.89 34.70
CA GLU A 91 -14.79 11.66 34.95
C GLU A 91 -15.56 12.93 34.62
N ALA A 92 -16.67 12.80 33.89
CA ALA A 92 -17.46 13.90 33.35
C ALA A 92 -18.38 14.55 34.40
#